data_AF-A0A6L6ZXR6-F1
#
_entry.id   AF-A0A6L6ZXR6-F1
#
_cell.length_a   1.000
_cell.length_b   1.000
_cell.length_c   1.000
_cell.angle_alpha   90.00
_cell.angle_beta   90.00
_cell.angle_gamma   90.00
#
_symmetry.space_group_name_H-M   'P 1'
#
loop_
_entity.id
_entity.type
_entity.pdbx_description
1 polymer ?
#
loop_
_entity_poly.entity_id
_entity_poly.type
_entity_poly.pdbx_seq_one_letter_code
_entity_poly.pdbx_strand_id
1 'polypeptide(L)' 'MPIHDKSPRPQEFAAVDLGSNSFHMVIARVVDGAMQIIGRLKQRVHLADGLGPDNMLSEEAMTRGLNCLSL' A
#
# COMPACT_ATOMS: atom_id res chain seq x y z
N MET A 1 7.99 -23.59 31.56
CA MET A 1 6.57 -23.42 31.21
C MET A 1 6.50 -22.52 29.98
N PRO A 2 5.82 -22.88 28.88
CA PRO A 2 5.68 -21.95 27.78
C PRO A 2 4.61 -20.92 28.15
N ILE A 3 5.05 -19.68 28.33
CA ILE A 3 4.20 -18.49 28.38
C ILE A 3 3.49 -18.40 27.02
N HIS A 4 2.21 -18.75 26.99
CA HIS A 4 1.33 -18.39 25.88
C HIS A 4 1.02 -16.90 26.02
N ASP A 5 1.76 -16.07 25.29
CA ASP A 5 1.47 -14.64 25.19
C ASP A 5 0.14 -14.48 24.41
N LYS A 6 -0.95 -14.32 25.16
CA LYS A 6 -2.32 -14.09 24.65
C LYS A 6 -2.67 -12.60 24.64
N SER A 7 -1.67 -11.71 24.67
CA SER A 7 -1.94 -10.28 24.54
C SER A 7 -2.55 -10.01 23.15
N PRO A 8 -3.70 -9.32 23.07
CA PRO A 8 -4.27 -8.99 21.77
C PRO A 8 -3.26 -8.15 21.00
N ARG A 9 -2.93 -8.60 19.78
CA ARG A 9 -2.08 -7.83 18.88
C ARG A 9 -2.73 -6.45 18.68
N PRO A 10 -1.96 -5.35 18.73
CA PRO A 10 -2.48 -4.03 18.40
C PRO A 10 -3.23 -4.07 17.08
N GLN A 11 -4.36 -3.37 17.00
CA GLN A 11 -5.12 -3.31 15.76
C GLN A 11 -4.28 -2.57 14.70
N GLU A 12 -3.92 -3.26 13.63
CA GLU A 12 -3.15 -2.74 12.51
C GLU A 12 -4.05 -2.40 11.32
N PHE A 13 -3.70 -1.33 10.62
CA PHE A 13 -4.39 -0.79 9.46
C PHE A 13 -3.38 -0.54 8.36
N ALA A 14 -3.78 -0.80 7.12
CA ALA A 14 -3.03 -0.37 5.94
C ALA A 14 -3.96 0.43 5.04
N ALA A 15 -3.44 1.53 4.50
CA ALA A 15 -4.10 2.33 3.48
C ALA A 15 -3.19 2.36 2.25
N VAL A 16 -3.75 2.06 1.09
CA VAL A 16 -3.05 2.10 -0.20
C VAL A 16 -3.75 3.12 -1.08
N ASP A 17 -2.96 4.03 -1.65
CA ASP A 17 -3.38 5.05 -2.60
C ASP A 17 -2.68 4.79 -3.94
N LEU A 18 -3.48 4.63 -5.00
CA LEU A 18 -3.04 4.25 -6.33
C LEU A 18 -3.14 5.45 -7.27
N GLY A 19 -2.15 6.34 -7.19
CA GLY A 19 -2.07 7.52 -8.05
C GLY A 19 -1.54 7.21 -9.45
N SER A 20 -1.85 8.09 -10.40
CA SER A 20 -1.41 7.96 -11.79
C SER A 20 0.11 8.05 -11.98
N ASN A 21 0.83 8.67 -11.04
CA ASN A 21 2.29 8.77 -11.06
C ASN A 21 2.97 7.80 -10.07
N SER A 22 2.37 7.60 -8.89
CA SER A 22 2.98 6.86 -7.79
C SER A 22 1.93 6.15 -6.95
N PHE A 23 2.30 4.98 -6.41
CA PHE A 23 1.55 4.27 -5.40
C PHE A 23 2.13 4.54 -4.03
N HIS A 24 1.25 4.81 -3.07
CA HIS A 24 1.60 5.12 -1.70
C HIS A 24 0.93 4.10 -0.77
N MET A 25 1.65 3.61 0.22
CA MET A 25 1.10 2.79 1.29
C MET A 25 1.48 3.35 2.65
N VAL A 26 0.54 3.35 3.57
CA VAL A 26 0.74 3.70 4.97
C VAL A 26 0.24 2.56 5.83
N ILE A 27 1.08 2.10 6.76
CA ILE A 27 0.72 1.11 7.77
C ILE A 27 0.66 1.84 9.11
N ALA A 28 -0.43 1.65 9.84
CA ALA A 28 -0.66 2.22 11.15
C ALA A 28 -1.11 1.15 12.13
N ARG A 29 -0.94 1.43 13.42
CA ARG A 29 -1.52 0.62 14.50
C ARG A 29 -2.15 1.52 15.54
N VAL A 30 -3.12 1.00 16.29
CA VAL A 30 -3.69 1.70 17.44
C VAL A 30 -2.99 1.25 18.72
N VAL A 31 -2.39 2.20 19.44
CA VAL A 31 -1.76 2.00 20.75
C VAL A 31 -2.36 3.00 21.72
N ASP A 32 -2.94 2.52 22.81
CA ASP A 32 -3.60 3.34 23.85
C ASP A 32 -4.64 4.33 23.27
N GLY A 33 -5.39 3.89 22.26
CA GLY A 33 -6.41 4.71 21.58
C GLY A 33 -5.86 5.73 20.57
N ALA A 34 -4.53 5.81 20.40
CA ALA A 34 -3.88 6.68 19.44
C ALA A 34 -3.39 5.90 18.21
N MET A 35 -3.59 6.48 17.02
CA MET A 35 -3.07 5.93 15.78
C MET A 35 -1.58 6.28 15.59
N GLN A 36 -0.74 5.27 15.46
CA GLN A 36 0.70 5.39 15.22
C GLN A 36 1.02 4.88 13.83
N ILE A 37 1.66 5.69 12.98
CA ILE A 37 2.18 5.24 11.69
C ILE A 37 3.46 4.43 11.93
N ILE A 38 3.47 3.19 11.46
CA ILE A 38 4.58 2.24 11.62
C ILE A 38 5.29 1.91 10.30
N GLY A 39 4.70 2.27 9.16
CA GLY A 39 5.30 2.06 7.85
C GLY A 39 4.78 3.05 6.81
N ARG A 40 5.67 3.48 5.91
CA ARG A 40 5.32 4.24 4.71
C ARG A 40 6.11 3.70 3.54
N LEU A 41 5.43 3.43 2.43
CA LEU A 41 6.03 3.08 1.16
C LEU A 41 5.55 4.06 0.10
N LYS A 42 6.45 4.44 -0.80
CA LYS A 42 6.13 5.21 -1.99
C LYS A 42 6.93 4.66 -3.15
N GLN A 43 6.25 4.30 -4.23
CA GLN A 43 6.90 3.82 -5.43
C GLN A 43 6.31 4.51 -6.65
N ARG A 44 7.19 4.93 -7.57
CA ARG A 44 6.78 5.50 -8.85
C ARG A 44 6.36 4.37 -9.80
N VAL A 45 5.22 4.54 -10.44
CA VAL A 45 4.62 3.52 -11.32
C VAL A 45 4.33 4.08 -12.72
N HIS A 46 4.10 5.40 -12.80
CA HIS A 46 3.85 6.11 -14.06
C HIS A 46 2.72 5.47 -14.88
N LEU A 47 1.55 5.24 -14.27
CA LEU A 47 0.38 4.74 -14.98
C LEU A 47 -0.10 5.71 -16.06
N ALA A 48 -0.01 7.02 -15.80
CA ALA A 48 -0.42 8.06 -16.74
C ALA A 48 0.24 7.92 -18.12
N ASP A 49 1.49 7.46 -18.17
CA ASP A 49 2.26 7.30 -19.40
C ASP A 49 1.67 6.21 -20.32
N GLY A 50 0.88 5.30 -19.77
CA GLY A 50 0.16 4.27 -20.54
C GLY A 50 -1.32 4.58 -20.76
N LEU A 51 -1.82 5.76 -20.39
CA LEU A 51 -3.23 6.10 -20.57
C LEU A 51 -3.49 6.44 -22.05
N GLY A 52 -4.27 5.59 -22.71
CA GLY A 52 -4.68 5.76 -24.10
C GLY A 52 -5.83 6.75 -24.29
N PRO A 53 -6.12 7.13 -25.55
CA PRO A 53 -7.22 8.05 -25.88
C PRO A 53 -8.62 7.49 -25.56
N ASP A 54 -8.74 6.19 -25.33
CA ASP A 54 -9.93 5.47 -24.90
C ASP A 54 -10.10 5.45 -23.36
N ASN A 55 -9.23 6.15 -22.62
CA ASN A 55 -9.12 6.11 -21.16
C ASN A 55 -8.78 4.73 -20.60
N MET A 56 -8.15 3.87 -21.40
CA MET A 56 -7.65 2.57 -20.97
C MET A 56 -6.14 2.64 -20.72
N LEU A 57 -5.67 1.89 -19.72
CA LEU A 57 -4.25 1.73 -19.49
C LEU A 57 -3.68 0.68 -20.45
N SER A 58 -2.49 0.93 -20.97
CA SER A 58 -1.72 -0.07 -21.71
C SER A 58 -1.33 -1.24 -20.79
N GLU A 59 -1.17 -2.41 -21.39
CA GLU A 59 -0.69 -3.62 -20.69
C GLU A 59 0.63 -3.38 -19.95
N GLU A 60 1.52 -2.58 -20.53
CA GLU A 60 2.79 -2.23 -19.91
C GLU A 60 2.58 -1.40 -18.62
N ALA A 61 1.70 -0.40 -18.66
CA ALA A 61 1.38 0.39 -17.47
C ALA A 61 0.71 -0.45 -16.38
N MET A 62 -0.23 -1.31 -16.76
CA MET A 62 -0.85 -2.26 -15.82
C MET A 62 0.19 -3.20 -15.20
N THR A 63 1.10 -3.74 -16.01
CA THR A 63 2.19 -4.62 -15.55
C THR A 63 3.10 -3.91 -14.53
N ARG A 64 3.49 -2.65 -14.78
CA ARG A 64 4.24 -1.85 -13.79
C ARG A 64 3.46 -1.67 -12.49
N GLY A 65 2.15 -1.43 -12.58
CA GLY A 65 1.28 -1.31 -11.41
C GLY A 65 1.22 -2.60 -10.59
N LEU A 66 0.99 -3.74 -11.25
CA LEU A 66 0.94 -5.05 -10.59
C LEU A 66 2.29 -5.41 -9.95
N ASN A 67 3.40 -5.19 -10.66
CA ASN A 67 4.74 -5.43 -10.13
C ASN A 67 5.05 -4.55 -8.91
N CYS A 68 4.52 -3.33 -8.86
CA CYS A 68 4.67 -2.46 -7.70
C CYS A 68 3.91 -2.99 -6.47
N LEU A 69 2.79 -3.68 -6.67
CA LEU A 69 1.95 -4.21 -5.59
C LEU A 69 2.43 -5.56 -5.07
N SER A 70 3.24 -6.29 -5.83
CA SER A 70 3.80 -7.58 -5.43
C SER A 70 5.12 -7.49 -4.64
N LEU A 71 5.54 -6.28 -4.26
CA LEU A 71 6.76 -6.02 -3.49
C LEU A 71 6.65 -6.44 -2.02
#